data_AF-A0A947F1U3-F1
#
_entry.id   AF-A0A947F1U3-F1
#
_cell.length_a   1.000
_cell.length_b   1.000
_cell.length_c   1.000
_cell.angle_alpha   90.00
_cell.angle_beta   90.00
_cell.angle_gamma   90.00
#
_symmetry.space_group_name_H-M   'P 1'
#
loop_
_entity.id
_entity.type
_entity.pdbx_description
1 polymer ?
#
loop_
_entity_poly.entity_id
_entity_poly.type
_entity_poly.pdbx_seq_one_letter_code
_entity_poly.pdbx_strand_id
1 'polypeptide(L)' 'MAKVIDLNSDVGESFAAYKLGMDEEVLKYITSANIA' A
#
# COMPACT_ATOMS: atom_id res chain seq x y z
N MET A 1 -17.54 18.92 11.47
CA MET A 1 -16.97 18.12 10.37
C MET A 1 -16.05 17.07 10.97
N ALA A 2 -16.16 15.81 10.56
CA ALA A 2 -15.18 14.81 10.93
C ALA A 2 -13.86 15.10 10.19
N LYS A 3 -12.72 15.00 10.87
CA LYS A 3 -11.41 15.07 10.22
C LYS A 3 -11.18 13.74 9.52
N VAL A 4 -10.85 13.79 8.23
CA VAL A 4 -10.47 12.62 7.43
C VAL A 4 -8.95 12.62 7.29
N ILE A 5 -8.33 11.47 7.51
CA ILE A 5 -6.87 11.28 7.37
C ILE A 5 -6.65 10.22 6.29
N ASP A 6 -5.72 10.49 5.39
CA ASP A 6 -5.21 9.50 4.45
C ASP A 6 -4.10 8.67 5.12
N LEU A 7 -4.21 7.36 4.98
CA LEU A 7 -3.16 6.41 5.30
C LEU A 7 -2.71 5.77 3.99
N ASN A 8 -1.45 6.00 3.59
CA ASN A 8 -0.89 5.45 2.36
C ASN A 8 0.30 4.53 2.63
N SER A 9 0.59 3.71 1.63
CA SER A 9 1.79 2.88 1.56
C SER A 9 2.25 2.77 0.10
N ASP A 10 3.56 2.66 -0.07
CA ASP A 10 4.15 2.16 -1.31
C ASP A 10 3.87 0.65 -1.40
N VAL A 11 3.45 0.19 -2.58
CA VAL A 11 3.07 -1.20 -2.88
C VAL A 11 3.48 -1.55 -4.30
N GLY A 12 3.48 -2.84 -4.65
CA GLY A 12 3.88 -3.28 -5.99
C GLY A 12 5.38 -3.22 -6.23
N GLU A 13 6.19 -3.06 -5.19
CA GLU A 13 7.66 -2.92 -5.29
C GLU A 13 8.40 -4.25 -5.58
N SER A 14 7.65 -5.33 -5.81
CA SER A 14 8.21 -6.59 -6.31
C SER A 14 8.77 -6.39 -7.72
N PHE A 15 9.86 -7.08 -8.06
CA PHE A 15 10.43 -7.03 -9.41
C PHE A 15 10.83 -8.42 -9.89
N ALA A 16 10.31 -8.82 -11.06
CA ALA A 16 10.51 -10.16 -11.63
C ALA A 16 10.19 -11.26 -10.60
N ALA A 17 11.17 -12.12 -10.27
CA ALA A 17 10.98 -13.21 -9.32
C ALA A 17 11.12 -12.78 -7.84
N TYR A 18 11.50 -11.54 -7.57
CA TYR A 18 11.73 -11.04 -6.21
C TYR A 18 10.44 -10.44 -5.65
N LYS A 19 9.88 -11.10 -4.65
CA LYS A 19 8.75 -10.60 -3.89
C LYS A 19 9.25 -9.67 -2.78
N LEU A 20 8.71 -8.45 -2.75
CA LEU A 20 8.97 -7.46 -1.72
C LEU A 20 7.63 -6.94 -1.18
N GLY A 21 7.57 -6.70 0.13
CA GLY A 21 6.38 -6.17 0.78
C GLY A 21 5.35 -7.22 1.19
N MET A 22 4.25 -6.71 1.76
CA MET A 22 3.08 -7.48 2.21
C MET A 22 1.80 -6.86 1.65
N ASP A 23 1.79 -6.58 0.35
CA ASP A 23 0.75 -5.79 -0.35
C ASP A 23 -0.67 -6.27 -0.03
N GLU A 24 -0.91 -7.57 -0.08
CA GLU A 24 -2.22 -8.16 0.22
C GLU A 24 -2.70 -7.86 1.66
N GLU A 25 -1.78 -7.77 2.63
CA GLU A 25 -2.13 -7.47 4.01
C GLU A 25 -2.32 -5.98 4.24
N VAL A 26 -1.43 -5.13 3.70
CA VAL A 26 -1.48 -3.68 3.93
C VAL A 26 -2.65 -3.01 3.19
N LEU A 27 -3.04 -3.54 2.02
CA LEU A 27 -4.20 -3.05 1.24
C LEU A 27 -5.53 -3.15 2.00
N LYS A 28 -5.62 -3.96 3.06
CA LYS A 28 -6.80 -4.04 3.93
C LYS A 28 -6.97 -2.81 4.83
N TYR A 29 -5.92 -1.99 5.01
CA TYR A 29 -5.86 -0.93 6.01
C TYR A 29 -5.60 0.47 5.44
N ILE A 30 -4.96 0.59 4.28
CA ILE A 30 -4.62 1.88 3.67
C ILE A 30 -5.78 2.44 2.85
N THR A 31 -5.83 3.76 2.71
CA THR A 31 -6.81 4.50 1.91
C THR A 31 -6.28 4.90 0.55
N SER A 32 -4.96 4.98 0.39
CA SER A 32 -4.27 5.26 -0.89
C SER A 32 -3.08 4.33 -1.08
N ALA A 33 -2.76 3.99 -2.32
CA ALA A 33 -1.65 3.12 -2.68
C ALA A 33 -0.76 3.80 -3.72
N ASN A 34 0.55 3.84 -3.47
CA ASN A 34 1.54 4.34 -4.42
C ASN A 34 2.19 3.14 -5.13
N ILE A 35 1.98 2.98 -6.43
CA ILE A 35 2.38 1.78 -7.18
C ILE A 35 3.71 2.02 -7.90
N ALA A 36 4.66 1.11 -7.73
CA ALA A 36 5.95 1.08 -8.44
C ALA A 36 5.89 0.34 -9.81
#